data_AF-A0A7Z9M327-F1
#
_entry.id   AF-A0A7Z9M327-F1
#
_cell.length_a   1.000
_cell.length_b   1.000
_cell.length_c   1.000
_cell.angle_alpha   90.00
_cell.angle_beta   90.00
_cell.angle_gamma   90.00
#
_symmetry.space_group_name_H-M   'P 1'
#
loop_
_entity.id
_entity.type
_entity.pdbx_description
1 polymer ?
#
loop_
_entity_poly.entity_id
_entity_poly.type
_entity_poly.pdbx_seq_one_letter_code
_entity_poly.pdbx_strand_id
1 'polypeptide(L)' 'MNAEEIRSFDISVPDEVLRDLNDRLARTRLPDQIPGTGWDYGTNREYLKELIEYWKDEFDWRDQEKKLNGFDH' A
#
# COMPACT_ATOMS: atom_id res chain seq x y z
N MET A 1 19.03 -25.11 27.78
CA MET A 1 18.52 -23.76 27.48
C MET A 1 18.55 -23.63 25.97
N ASN A 2 17.40 -23.73 25.31
CA ASN A 2 17.32 -23.49 23.87
C ASN A 2 17.26 -21.97 23.71
N ALA A 3 18.40 -21.35 23.42
CA ALA A 3 18.40 -19.96 23.00
C ALA A 3 17.54 -19.87 21.74
N GLU A 4 16.53 -18.98 21.72
CA GLU A 4 15.77 -18.69 20.52
C GLU A 4 16.77 -18.27 19.42
N GLU A 5 16.91 -19.10 18.39
CA GLU A 5 17.78 -18.82 17.26
C GLU A 5 17.24 -17.61 16.50
N ILE A 6 18.06 -16.55 16.38
CA ILE A 6 17.78 -15.42 15.51
C ILE A 6 17.86 -15.93 14.06
N ARG A 7 16.76 -15.78 13.31
CA ARG A 7 16.65 -16.20 11.91
C ARG A 7 16.53 -14.97 11.03
N SER A 8 17.31 -14.95 9.96
CA SER A 8 17.20 -13.92 8.93
C SER A 8 15.79 -13.92 8.33
N PHE A 9 15.28 -12.72 8.07
CA PHE A 9 13.98 -12.48 7.48
C PHE A 9 14.13 -11.68 6.18
N ASP A 10 13.55 -12.21 5.11
CA ASP A 10 13.46 -11.55 3.81
C ASP A 10 11.99 -11.26 3.50
N ILE A 11 11.67 -10.01 3.18
CA ILE A 11 10.35 -9.62 2.71
C ILE A 11 10.20 -10.14 1.28
N SER A 12 9.21 -11.01 1.07
CA SER A 12 8.85 -11.52 -0.24
C SER A 12 7.33 -11.53 -0.40
N VAL A 13 6.82 -10.52 -1.10
CA VAL A 13 5.41 -10.35 -1.42
C VAL A 13 5.09 -11.09 -2.73
N PRO A 14 4.21 -12.11 -2.70
CA PRO A 14 3.85 -12.87 -3.89
C PRO A 14 3.22 -11.99 -4.98
N ASP A 15 3.51 -12.27 -6.26
CA ASP A 15 2.92 -11.56 -7.41
C ASP A 15 1.37 -11.60 -7.42
N GLU A 16 0.78 -12.66 -6.89
CA GLU A 16 -0.68 -12.76 -6.73
C GLU A 16 -1.26 -11.74 -5.77
N VAL A 17 -0.53 -11.36 -4.71
CA VAL A 17 -0.96 -10.32 -3.76
C VAL A 17 -0.91 -8.96 -4.45
N LEU A 18 0.14 -8.70 -5.24
CA LEU A 18 0.26 -7.44 -5.99
C LEU A 18 -0.80 -7.30 -7.08
N ARG A 19 -1.14 -8.40 -7.76
CA ARG A 19 -2.24 -8.44 -8.73
C ARG A 19 -3.60 -8.21 -8.06
N ASP A 20 -3.89 -8.88 -6.95
CA ASP A 20 -5.14 -8.67 -6.19
C ASP A 20 -5.24 -7.23 -5.68
N LEU A 21 -4.13 -6.64 -5.22
CA LEU A 21 -4.08 -5.23 -4.84
C LEU A 21 -4.49 -4.31 -6.00
N ASN A 22 -3.87 -4.48 -7.18
CA ASN A 22 -4.18 -3.65 -8.35
C ASN A 22 -5.66 -3.80 -8.77
N ASP A 23 -6.17 -5.04 -8.80
CA ASP A 23 -7.56 -5.33 -9.15
C ASP A 23 -8.55 -4.71 -8.16
N ARG A 24 -8.21 -4.59 -6.88
CA ARG A 24 -9.03 -3.91 -5.88
C ARG A 24 -9.00 -2.41 -6.04
N LEU A 25 -7.81 -1.83 -6.21
CA LEU A 25 -7.65 -0.40 -6.46
C LEU A 25 -8.44 0.03 -7.70
N ALA A 26 -8.34 -0.71 -8.79
CA ALA A 26 -9.05 -0.44 -10.04
C ALA A 26 -10.58 -0.53 -9.93
N ARG A 27 -11.10 -1.32 -8.98
CA ARG A 27 -12.54 -1.49 -8.74
C ARG A 27 -13.08 -0.60 -7.62
N THR A 28 -12.27 0.30 -7.08
CA THR A 28 -12.66 1.15 -5.96
C THR A 28 -13.84 2.04 -6.34
N ARG A 29 -14.85 2.07 -5.46
CA ARG A 29 -15.98 3.00 -5.55
C ARG A 29 -15.84 4.03 -4.44
N LEU A 30 -15.58 5.29 -4.82
CA LEU A 30 -15.46 6.37 -3.85
C LEU A 30 -16.84 6.84 -3.38
N PRO A 31 -17.01 7.11 -2.07
CA PRO A 31 -18.23 7.72 -1.56
C PRO A 31 -18.33 9.19 -2.03
N ASP A 32 -19.54 9.73 -1.98
CA ASP A 32 -19.74 11.17 -2.16
C ASP A 32 -19.20 11.96 -0.96
N GLN A 33 -18.85 13.21 -1.22
CA GLN A 33 -18.39 14.15 -0.20
C GLN A 33 -19.25 15.42 -0.25
N ILE A 34 -19.61 15.95 0.93
CA ILE A 34 -20.32 17.22 1.05
C ILE A 34 -19.42 18.34 0.50
N PRO A 35 -19.89 19.15 -0.46
CA PRO A 35 -19.09 20.21 -1.06
C PRO A 35 -18.51 21.17 -0.02
N GLY A 36 -17.24 21.56 -0.17
CA GLY A 36 -16.58 22.53 0.69
C GLY A 36 -16.13 22.01 2.06
N THR A 37 -16.31 20.72 2.37
CA THR A 37 -15.95 20.16 3.69
C THR A 37 -14.51 19.67 3.81
N GLY A 38 -13.73 19.66 2.73
CA GLY A 38 -12.29 19.37 2.80
C GLY A 38 -11.95 18.08 3.55
N TRP A 39 -11.39 18.22 4.75
CA TRP A 39 -10.99 17.14 5.66
C TRP A 39 -11.84 17.05 6.94
N ASP A 40 -12.87 17.89 7.06
CA ASP A 40 -13.61 18.11 8.31
C ASP A 40 -14.35 16.85 8.80
N TYR A 41 -14.62 15.91 7.88
CA TYR A 41 -15.35 14.67 8.14
C TYR A 41 -14.52 13.41 7.82
N GLY A 42 -13.19 13.51 7.90
CA GLY A 42 -12.26 12.45 7.56
C GLY A 42 -11.55 12.70 6.25
N THR A 43 -11.05 11.63 5.61
CA THR A 43 -10.20 11.76 4.43
C THR A 43 -10.88 12.55 3.33
N ASN A 44 -10.18 13.58 2.83
CA ASN A 44 -10.64 14.32 1.66
C ASN A 44 -10.74 13.39 0.43
N ARG A 45 -11.86 13.44 -0.27
CA ARG A 45 -12.15 12.56 -1.40
C ARG A 45 -11.19 12.73 -2.56
N GLU A 46 -10.81 13.97 -2.89
CA GLU A 46 -9.92 14.21 -4.04
C GLU A 46 -8.53 13.68 -3.74
N TYR A 47 -8.01 13.96 -2.54
CA TYR A 47 -6.75 13.38 -2.09
C TYR A 47 -6.77 11.84 -2.11
N LEU A 48 -7.84 11.21 -1.64
CA LEU A 48 -7.96 9.75 -1.67
C LEU A 48 -7.95 9.20 -3.10
N LYS A 49 -8.59 9.92 -4.03
CA LYS A 49 -8.59 9.55 -5.45
C LYS A 49 -7.17 9.62 -6.03
N GLU A 50 -6.46 10.72 -5.80
CA GLU A 50 -5.06 10.87 -6.23
C GLU A 50 -4.16 9.78 -5.63
N LEU A 51 -4.35 9.44 -4.35
CA LEU A 51 -3.59 8.38 -3.69
C LEU A 51 -3.87 7.00 -4.30
N ILE A 52 -5.12 6.69 -4.64
CA ILE A 52 -5.48 5.44 -5.32
C ILE A 52 -4.82 5.38 -6.70
N GLU A 53 -4.84 6.49 -7.46
CA GLU A 53 -4.21 6.57 -8.78
C GLU A 53 -2.69 6.34 -8.66
N TYR A 54 -2.02 7.02 -7.73
CA TYR A 54 -0.59 6.85 -7.47
C TYR A 54 -0.24 5.38 -7.11
N TRP A 55 -0.99 4.76 -6.20
CA TRP A 55 -0.76 3.36 -5.82
C TRP A 55 -1.00 2.37 -6.96
N LYS A 56 -1.95 2.66 -7.84
CA LYS A 56 -2.31 1.77 -8.94
C LYS A 56 -1.32 1.85 -10.09
N ASP A 57 -0.84 3.05 -10.41
CA ASP A 57 -0.18 3.33 -11.69
C ASP A 57 1.29 3.80 -11.54
N GLU A 58 1.70 4.31 -10.38
CA GLU A 58 3.03 4.91 -10.19
C GLU A 58 3.89 4.26 -9.10
N PHE A 59 3.27 3.64 -8.10
CA PHE A 59 3.99 3.04 -6.97
C PHE A 59 4.62 1.70 -7.36
N ASP A 60 5.96 1.65 -7.41
CA ASP A 60 6.72 0.42 -7.68
C ASP A 60 6.95 -0.39 -6.39
N TRP A 61 6.15 -1.43 -6.19
CA TRP A 61 6.29 -2.33 -5.04
C TRP A 61 7.59 -3.15 -5.13
N ARG A 62 8.12 -3.48 -6.31
CA ARG A 62 9.37 -4.26 -6.38
C ARG A 62 10.58 -3.42 -5.97
N ASP A 63 10.58 -2.12 -6.28
CA ASP A 63 11.60 -1.20 -5.78
C ASP A 63 11.54 -1.03 -4.25
N GLN A 64 10.33 -0.92 -3.69
CA GLN A 64 10.17 -0.75 -2.23
C GLN A 64 10.49 -2.02 -1.45
N GLU A 65 10.10 -3.19 -1.95
CA GLU A 65 10.50 -4.48 -1.38
C GLU A 65 12.02 -4.61 -1.30
N LYS A 66 12.72 -4.27 -2.39
CA LYS A 66 14.19 -4.26 -2.43
C LYS A 66 14.79 -3.29 -1.41
N LYS A 67 14.24 -2.08 -1.29
CA LYS A 67 14.71 -1.09 -0.31
C LYS A 67 14.54 -1.59 1.12
N LEU A 68 13.40 -2.21 1.43
CA LEU A 68 13.13 -2.74 2.76
C LEU A 68 14.06 -3.91 3.10
N ASN A 69 14.34 -4.80 2.15
CA ASN A 69 15.34 -5.88 2.32
C ASN A 69 16.80 -5.37 2.37
N GLY A 70 17.04 -4.06 2.24
CA GLY A 70 18.35 -3.45 2.44
C GLY A 70 18.72 -3.19 3.90
N PHE A 71 17.81 -3.47 4.85
CA PHE A 71 18.03 -3.33 6.29
C PHE A 71 18.13 -4.71 6.96
N ASP A 72 18.82 -4.79 8.10
CA ASP A 72 18.84 -6.00 8.93
C ASP A 72 17.47 -6.21 9.58
N HIS A 73 16.91 -7.41 9.43
CA HIS A 73 15.63 -7.85 9.97
C HIS A 73 15.78 -8.98 10.99
#